data_AF-A0A2M7BQ52-F1
#
_entry.id   AF-A0A2M7BQ52-F1
#
_cell.length_a   1.000
_cell.length_b   1.000
_cell.length_c   1.000
_cell.angle_alpha   90.00
_cell.angle_beta   90.00
_cell.angle_gamma   90.00
#
_symmetry.space_group_name_H-M   'P 1'
#
loop_
_entity.id
_entity.type
_entity.pdbx_description
1 polymer ?
#
loop_
_entity_poly.entity_id
_entity_poly.type
_entity_poly.pdbx_seq_one_letter_code
_entity_poly.pdbx_strand_id
1 'polypeptide(L)'
;LRLYSAFFSLLLLYFGYLLVKILFQSSVLSALFTLLLIFSPGLIQISHFGTTESLLSFIFIVNLYFLIKIFQKPYFKYFIFSALYSGIALGSKITALFFIWPIILMGLYKKQHLSTLFFILLLSFIFLLSSPFNIININDFISTMRYETGIATGAIEVFYTRQFQNTIPYLFQFTHIFPYVLGFPIFIFSLFGIITFIENCKLKIVNYKYWMFILIPIFIYFVYFGSLFVKWTRFMSPIFFIFPLFATLFISRLKSRYQLLVTSICILPGLLFFCQYFSPNPRILATNWTNNNLPENSAILSESGNVADLKLRPDINIINFDFYTLDNNYENKIQLDNLLSTVDYVLIPSRRVFKNQNNPLFPYSQNYYQTLFSSNFKLIYQTKNSSESAEETFTVFDFPTIRLFEKIKN
;
A
#
# COMPACT_ATOMS: atom_id res chain seq x y z
N LEU A 1 -2.70 -12.56 -13.00
CA LEU A 1 -2.11 -11.53 -12.12
C LEU A 1 -2.43 -11.72 -10.63
N ARG A 2 -3.69 -11.88 -10.18
CA ARG A 2 -3.98 -12.07 -8.74
C ARG A 2 -3.36 -13.34 -8.13
N LEU A 3 -3.32 -14.44 -8.88
CA LEU A 3 -2.65 -15.69 -8.46
C LEU A 3 -1.16 -15.49 -8.18
N TYR A 4 -0.49 -14.61 -8.93
CA TYR A 4 0.91 -14.28 -8.74
C TYR A 4 1.12 -13.60 -7.37
N SER A 5 0.31 -12.61 -7.05
CA SER A 5 0.40 -11.91 -5.77
C SER A 5 0.11 -12.82 -4.60
N ALA A 6 -0.93 -13.66 -4.71
CA ALA A 6 -1.26 -14.66 -3.69
C ALA A 6 -0.11 -15.65 -3.45
N PHE A 7 0.52 -16.14 -4.52
CA PHE A 7 1.67 -17.05 -4.42
C PHE A 7 2.84 -16.43 -3.65
N PHE A 8 3.25 -15.20 -4.01
CA PHE A 8 4.34 -14.53 -3.29
C PHE A 8 3.96 -14.14 -1.86
N SER A 9 2.69 -13.82 -1.59
CA SER A 9 2.21 -13.62 -0.23
C SER A 9 2.27 -14.91 0.62
N LEU A 10 2.02 -16.09 0.05
CA LEU A 10 2.20 -17.36 0.78
C LEU A 10 3.69 -17.63 1.07
N LEU A 11 4.58 -17.34 0.12
CA LEU A 11 6.02 -17.46 0.34
C LEU A 11 6.53 -16.45 1.39
N LEU A 12 5.99 -15.23 1.41
CA LEU A 12 6.23 -14.23 2.44
C LEU A 12 5.89 -14.79 3.83
N LEU A 13 4.72 -15.43 4.00
CA LEU A 13 4.32 -16.04 5.27
C LEU A 13 5.27 -17.17 5.68
N TYR A 14 5.63 -18.05 4.75
CA TYR A 14 6.55 -19.16 5.02
C TYR A 14 7.93 -18.67 5.46
N PHE A 15 8.56 -17.76 4.71
CA PHE A 15 9.86 -17.23 5.09
C PHE A 15 9.79 -16.29 6.29
N GLY A 16 8.66 -15.61 6.50
CA GLY A 16 8.39 -14.84 7.72
C GLY A 16 8.41 -15.74 8.96
N TYR A 17 7.71 -16.88 8.91
CA TYR A 17 7.75 -17.90 9.96
C TYR A 17 9.19 -18.37 10.23
N LEU A 18 9.95 -18.69 9.16
CA LEU A 18 11.33 -19.17 9.30
C LEU A 18 12.28 -18.10 9.88
N LEU A 19 12.12 -16.84 9.47
CA LEU A 19 12.90 -15.72 9.98
C LEU A 19 12.68 -15.56 11.50
N VAL A 20 11.42 -15.53 11.92
CA VAL A 20 11.04 -15.40 13.34
C VAL A 20 11.45 -16.62 14.17
N LYS A 21 11.44 -17.82 13.57
CA LYS A 21 11.94 -19.03 14.21
C LYS A 21 13.43 -18.96 14.49
N ILE A 22 14.22 -18.31 13.63
CA ILE A 22 15.65 -18.07 13.90
C ILE A 22 15.84 -17.01 14.99
N LEU A 23 15.02 -15.95 14.98
CA LEU A 23 15.14 -14.84 15.94
C LEU A 23 14.82 -15.26 17.37
N PHE A 24 13.74 -16.02 17.57
CA PHE A 24 13.25 -16.37 18.90
C PHE A 24 13.49 -17.83 19.30
N GLN A 25 13.91 -18.69 18.37
CA GLN A 25 14.02 -20.14 18.60
C GLN A 25 12.71 -20.77 19.10
N SER A 26 11.56 -20.15 18.78
CA SER A 26 10.23 -20.56 19.26
C SER A 26 9.26 -20.71 18.11
N SER A 27 8.73 -21.93 17.94
CA SER A 27 7.67 -22.22 16.97
C SER A 27 6.37 -21.50 17.30
N VAL A 28 6.07 -21.29 18.58
CA VAL A 28 4.84 -20.61 19.04
C VAL A 28 4.88 -19.13 18.66
N LEU A 29 5.99 -18.44 18.92
CA LEU A 29 6.14 -17.03 18.54
C LEU A 29 6.17 -16.85 17.02
N SER A 30 6.74 -17.82 16.30
CA SER A 30 6.71 -17.84 14.84
C SER A 30 5.29 -18.01 14.28
N ALA A 31 4.48 -18.88 14.90
CA ALA A 31 3.08 -19.06 14.55
C ALA A 31 2.24 -17.81 14.88
N LEU A 32 2.44 -17.20 16.06
CA LEU A 32 1.80 -15.94 16.44
C LEU A 32 2.13 -14.82 15.44
N PHE A 33 3.40 -14.62 15.12
CA PHE A 33 3.81 -13.65 14.11
C PHE A 33 3.14 -13.89 12.76
N THR A 34 3.14 -15.15 12.30
CA THR A 34 2.53 -15.52 11.01
C THR A 34 1.02 -15.26 11.02
N LEU A 35 0.34 -15.55 12.14
CA LEU A 35 -1.07 -15.25 12.33
C LEU A 35 -1.36 -13.75 12.23
N LEU A 36 -0.51 -12.91 12.84
CA LEU A 36 -0.63 -11.46 12.73
C LEU A 36 -0.34 -10.95 11.31
N LEU A 37 0.55 -11.59 10.55
CA LEU A 37 0.75 -11.27 9.13
C LEU A 37 -0.48 -11.63 8.28
N ILE A 38 -1.07 -12.81 8.50
CA ILE A 38 -2.26 -13.28 7.77
C ILE A 38 -3.40 -12.28 7.89
N PHE A 39 -3.59 -11.72 9.09
CA PHE A 39 -4.67 -10.79 9.39
C PHE A 39 -4.26 -9.31 9.37
N SER A 40 -3.19 -8.96 8.64
CA SER A 40 -2.87 -7.56 8.32
C SER A 40 -3.69 -7.12 7.10
N PRO A 41 -4.59 -6.12 7.21
CA PRO A 41 -5.42 -5.65 6.08
C PRO A 41 -4.63 -5.33 4.82
N GLY A 42 -3.48 -4.67 4.94
CA GLY A 42 -2.62 -4.31 3.82
C GLY A 42 -1.99 -5.51 3.13
N LEU A 43 -1.60 -6.55 3.89
CA LEU A 43 -1.07 -7.79 3.29
C LEU A 43 -2.17 -8.60 2.60
N ILE A 44 -3.39 -8.61 3.16
CA ILE A 44 -4.56 -9.17 2.49
C ILE A 44 -4.83 -8.42 1.18
N GLN A 45 -4.84 -7.09 1.21
CA GLN A 45 -5.07 -6.28 0.01
C GLN A 45 -4.07 -6.57 -1.10
N ILE A 46 -2.76 -6.47 -0.83
CA ILE A 46 -1.75 -6.69 -1.88
C ILE A 46 -1.73 -8.14 -2.38
N SER A 47 -2.19 -9.12 -1.59
CA SER A 47 -2.34 -10.51 -2.05
C SER A 47 -3.48 -10.68 -3.08
N HIS A 48 -4.48 -9.80 -3.07
CA HIS A 48 -5.62 -9.80 -4.00
C HIS A 48 -5.44 -8.83 -5.17
N PHE A 49 -4.43 -7.96 -5.13
CA PHE A 49 -4.10 -7.01 -6.19
C PHE A 49 -2.91 -7.50 -7.01
N GLY A 50 -3.03 -7.49 -8.33
CA GLY A 50 -2.00 -7.98 -9.24
C GLY A 50 -0.80 -7.04 -9.40
N THR A 51 -0.01 -6.83 -8.34
CA THR A 51 1.11 -5.89 -8.32
C THR A 51 2.43 -6.55 -7.88
N THR A 52 3.54 -5.84 -8.08
CA THR A 52 4.90 -6.31 -7.73
C THR A 52 5.20 -6.31 -6.24
N GLU A 53 4.35 -5.69 -5.42
CA GLU A 53 4.61 -5.47 -4.00
C GLU A 53 4.66 -6.76 -3.20
N SER A 54 3.78 -7.73 -3.48
CA SER A 54 3.86 -9.05 -2.83
C SER A 54 5.19 -9.75 -3.11
N LEU A 55 5.72 -9.63 -4.34
CA LEU A 55 7.06 -10.12 -4.69
C LEU A 55 8.15 -9.40 -3.89
N LEU A 56 8.12 -8.07 -3.85
CA LEU A 56 9.13 -7.28 -3.15
C LEU A 56 9.15 -7.51 -1.64
N SER A 57 7.98 -7.59 -1.00
CA SER A 57 7.87 -7.94 0.41
C SER A 57 8.45 -9.33 0.69
N PHE A 58 8.11 -10.32 -0.14
CA PHE A 58 8.67 -11.66 -0.04
C PHE A 58 10.20 -11.64 -0.17
N ILE A 59 10.72 -10.96 -1.19
CA ILE A 59 12.16 -10.90 -1.45
C ILE A 59 12.89 -10.18 -0.33
N PHE A 60 12.28 -9.16 0.27
CA PHE A 60 12.91 -8.51 1.40
C PHE A 60 13.05 -9.48 2.58
N ILE A 61 11.97 -10.19 2.96
CA ILE A 61 12.04 -11.18 4.04
C ILE A 61 13.00 -12.34 3.72
N VAL A 62 13.01 -12.85 2.48
CA VAL A 62 13.89 -13.97 2.10
C VAL A 62 15.37 -13.57 2.15
N ASN A 63 15.69 -12.34 1.72
CA ASN A 63 17.04 -11.82 1.81
C ASN A 63 17.45 -11.58 3.27
N LEU A 64 16.55 -11.07 4.13
CA LEU A 64 16.83 -10.96 5.57
C LEU A 64 17.05 -12.34 6.22
N TYR A 65 16.29 -13.36 5.80
CA TYR A 65 16.50 -14.73 6.25
C TYR A 65 17.88 -15.27 5.84
N PHE A 66 18.25 -15.14 4.56
CA PHE A 66 19.56 -15.60 4.09
C PHE A 66 20.72 -14.79 4.65
N LEU A 67 20.53 -13.50 4.90
CA LEU A 67 21.50 -12.63 5.57
C LEU A 67 21.90 -13.22 6.93
N ILE A 68 20.92 -13.63 7.74
CA ILE A 68 21.17 -14.26 9.03
C ILE A 68 21.79 -15.66 8.84
N LYS A 69 21.36 -16.43 7.84
CA LYS A 69 21.96 -17.75 7.54
C LYS A 69 23.44 -17.65 7.14
N ILE A 70 23.81 -16.69 6.29
CA ILE A 70 25.19 -16.42 5.91
C ILE A 70 25.99 -15.98 7.13
N PHE A 71 25.40 -15.13 7.98
CA PHE A 71 26.04 -14.72 9.23
C PHE A 71 26.34 -15.92 10.15
N GLN A 72 25.41 -16.87 10.26
CA GLN A 72 25.59 -18.09 11.06
C GLN A 72 26.63 -19.01 10.44
N LYS A 73 26.44 -19.40 9.18
CA LYS A 73 27.34 -20.26 8.40
C LYS A 73 27.29 -19.83 6.93
N PRO A 74 28.39 -19.31 6.36
CA PRO A 74 28.36 -18.71 5.02
C PRO A 74 28.44 -19.75 3.90
N TYR A 75 27.47 -20.67 3.84
CA TYR A 75 27.40 -21.65 2.77
C TYR A 75 27.08 -21.00 1.43
N PHE A 76 27.78 -21.44 0.38
CA PHE A 76 27.63 -20.94 -0.99
C PHE A 76 26.18 -20.95 -1.49
N LYS A 77 25.40 -21.97 -1.14
CA LYS A 77 23.97 -22.08 -1.52
C LYS A 77 23.13 -20.86 -1.10
N TYR A 78 23.45 -20.20 0.01
CA TYR A 78 22.70 -19.02 0.45
C TYR A 78 22.96 -17.81 -0.44
N PHE A 79 24.17 -17.69 -1.00
CA PHE A 79 24.48 -16.69 -2.02
C PHE A 79 23.74 -16.99 -3.33
N ILE A 80 23.71 -18.26 -3.77
CA ILE A 80 22.94 -18.67 -4.96
C ILE A 80 21.46 -18.29 -4.81
N PHE A 81 20.80 -18.73 -3.73
CA PHE A 81 19.38 -18.46 -3.54
C PHE A 81 19.10 -16.96 -3.41
N SER A 82 19.92 -16.22 -2.66
CA SER A 82 19.77 -14.77 -2.55
C SER A 82 19.90 -14.08 -3.91
N ALA A 83 20.83 -14.52 -4.77
CA ALA A 83 21.04 -13.95 -6.11
C ALA A 83 19.84 -14.22 -7.03
N LEU A 84 19.31 -15.45 -7.02
CA LEU A 84 18.14 -15.83 -7.81
C LEU A 84 16.93 -14.96 -7.47
N TYR A 85 16.58 -14.85 -6.18
CA TYR A 85 15.45 -14.02 -5.75
C TYR A 85 15.70 -12.54 -6.05
N SER A 86 16.89 -12.02 -5.73
CA SER A 86 17.23 -10.62 -5.92
C SER A 86 17.26 -10.18 -7.39
N GLY A 87 17.73 -11.04 -8.30
CA GLY A 87 17.73 -10.76 -9.74
C GLY A 87 16.32 -10.63 -10.31
N ILE A 88 15.40 -11.53 -9.92
CA ILE A 88 13.97 -11.46 -10.28
C ILE A 88 13.35 -10.17 -9.73
N ALA A 89 13.69 -9.82 -8.48
CA ALA A 89 13.26 -8.58 -7.84
C ALA A 89 13.62 -7.36 -8.68
N LEU A 90 14.90 -7.24 -9.04
CA LEU A 90 15.41 -6.10 -9.80
C LEU A 90 14.80 -6.01 -11.18
N GLY A 91 14.57 -7.16 -11.83
CA GLY A 91 13.89 -7.19 -13.13
C GLY A 91 12.47 -6.64 -13.05
N SER A 92 11.79 -6.87 -11.92
CA SER A 92 10.43 -6.36 -11.68
C SER A 92 10.38 -4.91 -11.22
N LYS A 93 11.30 -4.48 -10.35
CA LYS A 93 11.34 -3.11 -9.79
C LYS A 93 12.72 -2.77 -9.27
N ILE A 94 13.28 -1.66 -9.73
CA ILE A 94 14.63 -1.21 -9.35
C ILE A 94 14.77 -0.91 -7.85
N THR A 95 13.67 -0.62 -7.16
CA THR A 95 13.65 -0.40 -5.71
C THR A 95 14.10 -1.63 -4.92
N ALA A 96 14.17 -2.82 -5.53
CA ALA A 96 14.73 -3.99 -4.90
C ALA A 96 16.24 -3.87 -4.55
N LEU A 97 16.95 -2.88 -5.10
CA LEU A 97 18.34 -2.56 -4.71
C LEU A 97 18.49 -2.38 -3.19
N PHE A 98 17.49 -1.83 -2.51
CA PHE A 98 17.48 -1.67 -1.06
C PHE A 98 17.52 -2.99 -0.28
N PHE A 99 17.19 -4.12 -0.90
CA PHE A 99 17.17 -5.44 -0.28
C PHE A 99 18.44 -6.26 -0.57
N ILE A 100 19.31 -5.77 -1.44
CA ILE A 100 20.45 -6.52 -2.00
C ILE A 100 21.76 -6.19 -1.30
N TRP A 101 22.00 -4.92 -1.05
CA TRP A 101 23.24 -4.45 -0.42
C TRP A 101 23.60 -5.17 0.91
N PRO A 102 22.64 -5.58 1.78
CA PRO A 102 23.01 -6.25 3.03
C PRO A 102 23.72 -7.59 2.80
N ILE A 103 23.32 -8.33 1.75
CA ILE A 103 23.93 -9.62 1.39
C ILE A 103 25.38 -9.42 0.93
N ILE A 104 25.62 -8.39 0.12
CA ILE A 104 26.97 -8.04 -0.36
C ILE A 104 27.87 -7.71 0.83
N LEU A 105 27.43 -6.80 1.71
CA LEU A 105 28.21 -6.42 2.89
C LEU A 105 28.46 -7.61 3.83
N MET A 106 27.48 -8.50 4.00
CA MET A 106 27.66 -9.70 4.80
C MET A 106 28.69 -10.65 4.20
N GLY A 107 28.67 -10.85 2.88
CA GLY A 107 29.67 -11.65 2.19
C GLY A 107 31.08 -11.10 2.36
N LEU A 108 31.26 -9.78 2.25
CA LEU A 108 32.54 -9.11 2.52
C LEU A 108 32.95 -9.24 4.00
N TYR A 109 32.02 -9.02 4.94
CA TYR A 109 32.26 -9.18 6.38
C TYR A 109 32.71 -10.60 6.74
N LYS A 110 32.15 -11.61 6.07
CA LYS A 110 32.53 -13.03 6.23
C LYS A 110 33.73 -13.44 5.40
N LYS A 111 34.39 -12.52 4.68
CA LYS A 111 35.54 -12.76 3.78
C LYS A 111 35.24 -13.78 2.67
N GLN A 112 33.98 -13.85 2.22
CA GLN A 112 33.51 -14.78 1.20
C GLN A 112 33.53 -14.14 -0.19
N HIS A 113 34.69 -13.60 -0.60
CA HIS A 113 34.81 -12.78 -1.81
C HIS A 113 34.33 -13.50 -3.08
N LEU A 114 34.68 -14.78 -3.25
CA LEU A 114 34.25 -15.58 -4.41
C LEU A 114 32.73 -15.79 -4.41
N SER A 115 32.13 -16.11 -3.26
CA SER A 115 30.68 -16.28 -3.13
C SER A 115 29.92 -14.96 -3.37
N THR A 116 30.48 -13.84 -2.91
CA THR A 116 29.92 -12.50 -3.16
C THR A 116 30.03 -12.12 -4.64
N LEU A 117 31.17 -12.37 -5.28
CA LEU A 117 31.34 -12.13 -6.71
C LEU A 117 30.35 -12.97 -7.52
N PHE A 118 30.22 -14.25 -7.19
CA PHE A 118 29.24 -15.14 -7.82
C PHE A 118 27.81 -14.64 -7.60
N PHE A 119 27.47 -14.18 -6.40
CA PHE A 119 26.18 -13.56 -6.12
C PHE A 119 25.90 -12.38 -7.06
N ILE A 120 26.86 -11.47 -7.23
CA ILE A 120 26.73 -10.31 -8.12
C ILE A 120 26.54 -10.76 -9.57
N LEU A 121 27.40 -11.66 -10.06
CA LEU A 121 27.33 -12.15 -11.45
C LEU A 121 26.00 -12.87 -11.74
N LEU A 122 25.57 -13.77 -10.84
CA LEU A 122 24.31 -14.49 -11.01
C LEU A 122 23.11 -13.54 -10.91
N LEU A 123 23.13 -12.60 -9.97
CA LEU A 123 22.08 -11.57 -9.84
C LEU A 123 21.97 -10.73 -11.11
N SER A 124 23.11 -10.27 -11.66
CA SER A 124 23.15 -9.52 -12.91
C SER A 124 22.61 -10.36 -14.06
N PHE A 125 23.02 -11.62 -14.17
CA PHE A 125 22.52 -12.54 -15.20
C PHE A 125 20.99 -12.73 -15.12
N ILE A 126 20.44 -12.99 -13.93
CA ILE A 126 18.99 -13.15 -13.74
C ILE A 126 18.24 -11.84 -13.99
N PHE A 127 18.80 -10.69 -13.61
CA PHE A 127 18.23 -9.38 -13.94
C PHE A 127 18.12 -9.20 -15.47
N LEU A 128 19.19 -9.51 -16.21
CA LEU A 128 19.20 -9.45 -17.68
C LEU A 128 18.17 -10.38 -18.32
N LEU A 129 18.04 -11.60 -17.80
CA LEU A 129 17.05 -12.56 -18.29
C LEU A 129 15.61 -12.14 -17.99
N SER A 130 15.38 -11.54 -16.83
CA SER A 130 14.02 -11.17 -16.38
C SER A 130 13.52 -9.85 -16.98
N SER A 131 14.42 -8.94 -17.34
CA SER A 131 14.07 -7.69 -18.02
C SER A 131 15.11 -7.26 -19.06
N PRO A 132 15.22 -7.98 -20.20
CA PRO A 132 16.22 -7.70 -21.23
C PRO A 132 16.02 -6.32 -21.88
N PHE A 133 14.77 -5.82 -21.95
CA PHE A 133 14.44 -4.54 -22.55
C PHE A 133 15.00 -3.34 -21.80
N ASN A 134 15.31 -3.49 -20.50
CA ASN A 134 16.00 -2.44 -19.74
C ASN A 134 17.38 -2.12 -20.34
N ILE A 135 17.99 -3.04 -21.08
CA ILE A 135 19.27 -2.82 -21.79
C ILE A 135 19.06 -2.59 -23.28
N ILE A 136 18.22 -3.40 -23.93
CA ILE A 136 17.96 -3.27 -25.37
C ILE A 136 17.49 -1.85 -25.71
N ASN A 137 16.65 -1.27 -24.85
CA ASN A 137 16.16 0.10 -25.00
C ASN A 137 16.48 0.94 -23.76
N ILE A 138 17.79 1.08 -23.49
CA ILE A 138 18.30 1.79 -22.32
C ILE A 138 17.87 3.25 -22.26
N ASN A 139 17.68 3.90 -23.42
CA ASN A 139 17.25 5.31 -23.47
C ASN A 139 15.83 5.47 -22.93
N ASP A 140 14.90 4.60 -23.34
CA ASP A 140 13.52 4.61 -22.84
C ASP A 140 13.43 4.17 -21.37
N PHE A 141 14.29 3.24 -20.95
CA PHE A 141 14.43 2.88 -19.55
C PHE A 141 14.86 4.08 -18.70
N ILE A 142 15.91 4.79 -19.10
CA ILE A 142 16.42 5.97 -18.38
C ILE A 142 15.38 7.09 -18.38
N SER A 143 14.70 7.35 -19.50
CA SER A 143 13.67 8.39 -19.59
C SER A 143 12.50 8.10 -18.66
N THR A 144 12.03 6.86 -18.62
CA THR A 144 10.97 6.40 -17.71
C THR A 144 11.42 6.50 -16.26
N MET A 145 12.66 6.08 -15.95
CA MET A 145 13.21 6.21 -14.59
C MET A 145 13.28 7.67 -14.13
N ARG A 146 13.69 8.60 -15.00
CA ARG A 146 13.71 10.04 -14.70
C ARG A 146 12.30 10.57 -14.46
N TYR A 147 11.33 10.18 -15.29
CA TYR A 147 9.93 10.60 -15.16
C TYR A 147 9.31 10.10 -13.85
N GLU A 148 9.37 8.79 -13.58
CA GLU A 148 8.80 8.16 -12.38
C GLU A 148 9.49 8.67 -11.11
N THR A 149 10.82 8.88 -11.15
CA THR A 149 11.54 9.47 -10.03
C THR A 149 11.11 10.93 -9.82
N GLY A 150 10.96 11.70 -10.90
CA GLY A 150 10.48 13.08 -10.86
C GLY A 150 9.07 13.20 -10.24
N ILE A 151 8.17 12.27 -10.57
CA ILE A 151 6.86 12.20 -9.90
C ILE A 151 7.04 11.86 -8.42
N ALA A 152 7.86 10.85 -8.11
CA ALA A 152 8.03 10.36 -6.74
C ALA A 152 8.63 11.42 -5.80
N THR A 153 9.56 12.23 -6.31
CA THR A 153 10.19 13.34 -5.57
C THR A 153 9.37 14.63 -5.59
N GLY A 154 8.34 14.71 -6.45
CA GLY A 154 7.51 15.92 -6.62
C GLY A 154 8.13 16.96 -7.56
N ALA A 155 9.22 16.64 -8.26
CA ALA A 155 9.79 17.50 -9.29
C ALA A 155 8.89 17.59 -10.54
N ILE A 156 8.04 16.59 -10.77
CA ILE A 156 7.02 16.57 -11.81
C ILE A 156 5.66 16.50 -11.13
N GLU A 157 4.85 17.54 -11.32
CA GLU A 157 3.49 17.59 -10.79
C GLU A 157 2.51 16.87 -11.71
N VAL A 158 1.69 16.00 -11.13
CA VAL A 158 0.66 15.25 -11.85
C VAL A 158 -0.63 15.21 -11.02
N PHE A 159 -1.78 15.15 -11.68
CA PHE A 159 -3.07 15.34 -11.00
C PHE A 159 -3.35 14.30 -9.89
N TYR A 160 -2.87 13.07 -10.03
CA TYR A 160 -3.10 11.98 -9.08
C TYR A 160 -2.14 11.97 -7.88
N THR A 161 -1.22 12.95 -7.79
CA THR A 161 -0.36 13.14 -6.61
C THR A 161 -0.80 14.30 -5.72
N ARG A 162 -1.88 15.02 -6.09
CA ARG A 162 -2.43 16.13 -5.31
C ARG A 162 -2.71 15.78 -3.84
N GLN A 163 -3.09 14.52 -3.53
CA GLN A 163 -3.27 14.05 -2.15
C GLN A 163 -2.06 14.22 -1.23
N PHE A 164 -0.85 14.38 -1.79
CA PHE A 164 0.39 14.51 -1.04
C PHE A 164 0.85 15.97 -0.86
N GLN A 165 0.19 16.93 -1.51
CA GLN A 165 0.49 18.35 -1.33
C GLN A 165 0.31 18.75 0.13
N ASN A 166 1.25 19.53 0.66
CA ASN A 166 1.28 19.99 2.06
C ASN A 166 1.25 18.88 3.13
N THR A 167 1.60 17.64 2.77
CA THR A 167 1.76 16.55 3.74
C THR A 167 3.14 16.56 4.37
N ILE A 168 3.23 16.16 5.64
CA ILE A 168 4.50 16.09 6.37
C ILE A 168 5.18 14.74 6.09
N PRO A 169 6.41 14.71 5.54
CA PRO A 169 7.18 13.48 5.36
C PRO A 169 7.32 12.69 6.66
N TYR A 170 7.42 11.37 6.57
CA TYR A 170 7.40 10.41 7.67
C TYR A 170 6.11 10.35 8.50
N LEU A 171 5.55 11.49 8.90
CA LEU A 171 4.33 11.56 9.72
C LEU A 171 3.10 11.03 8.98
N PHE A 172 3.01 11.29 7.67
CA PHE A 172 1.91 10.80 6.85
C PHE A 172 1.78 9.26 6.90
N GLN A 173 2.91 8.55 6.87
CA GLN A 173 2.94 7.08 6.92
C GLN A 173 2.34 6.57 8.24
N PHE A 174 2.64 7.24 9.36
CA PHE A 174 2.12 6.88 10.69
C PHE A 174 0.67 7.29 10.94
N THR A 175 0.11 8.21 10.15
CA THR A 175 -1.24 8.74 10.35
C THR A 175 -2.24 8.20 9.32
N HIS A 176 -1.81 7.95 8.09
CA HIS A 176 -2.67 7.61 6.95
C HIS A 176 -2.38 6.23 6.35
N ILE A 177 -1.24 5.60 6.64
CA ILE A 177 -0.86 4.29 6.07
C ILE A 177 -0.86 3.20 7.15
N PHE A 178 0.12 3.22 8.07
CA PHE A 178 0.36 2.15 9.04
C PHE A 178 -0.86 1.79 9.90
N PRO A 179 -1.64 2.74 10.43
CA PRO A 179 -2.83 2.41 11.23
C PRO A 179 -3.87 1.57 10.46
N TYR A 180 -3.99 1.77 9.15
CA TYR A 180 -5.00 1.11 8.32
C TYR A 180 -4.51 -0.23 7.79
N VAL A 181 -3.28 -0.27 7.24
CA VAL A 181 -2.71 -1.49 6.65
C VAL A 181 -2.39 -2.57 7.69
N LEU A 182 -2.10 -2.17 8.92
CA LEU A 182 -1.84 -3.10 10.02
C LEU A 182 -3.12 -3.42 10.81
N GLY A 183 -4.13 -2.56 10.73
CA GLY A 183 -5.16 -2.46 11.75
C GLY A 183 -4.63 -1.74 12.99
N PHE A 184 -5.47 -0.87 13.57
CA PHE A 184 -5.10 -0.02 14.70
C PHE A 184 -4.51 -0.79 15.90
N PRO A 185 -5.01 -1.99 16.28
CA PRO A 185 -4.42 -2.76 17.38
C PRO A 185 -2.98 -3.21 17.13
N ILE A 186 -2.66 -3.79 15.96
CA ILE A 186 -1.28 -4.21 15.65
C ILE A 186 -0.36 -2.99 15.66
N PHE A 187 -0.81 -1.87 15.10
CA PHE A 187 -0.07 -0.62 15.13
C PHE A 187 0.27 -0.20 16.56
N ILE A 188 -0.70 -0.10 17.46
CA ILE A 188 -0.47 0.30 18.87
C ILE A 188 0.38 -0.72 19.63
N PHE A 189 0.08 -2.02 19.52
CA PHE A 189 0.83 -3.06 20.24
C PHE A 189 2.26 -3.22 19.75
N SER A 190 2.55 -2.87 18.49
CA SER A 190 3.92 -2.81 18.00
C SER A 190 4.74 -1.71 18.69
N LEU A 191 4.14 -0.58 19.09
CA LEU A 191 4.84 0.48 19.82
C LEU A 191 5.28 -0.02 21.20
N PHE A 192 4.40 -0.75 21.91
CA PHE A 192 4.77 -1.45 23.16
C PHE A 192 5.79 -2.56 22.92
N GLY A 193 5.75 -3.17 21.72
CA GLY A 193 6.74 -4.14 21.25
C GLY A 193 8.14 -3.57 21.08
N ILE A 194 8.26 -2.31 20.65
CA ILE A 194 9.54 -1.59 20.56
C ILE A 194 10.11 -1.38 21.96
N ILE A 195 9.29 -0.96 22.94
CA ILE A 195 9.72 -0.83 24.34
C ILE A 195 10.24 -2.17 24.86
N THR A 196 9.48 -3.24 24.59
CA THR A 196 9.85 -4.62 24.93
C THR A 196 11.18 -5.03 24.31
N PHE A 197 11.40 -4.70 23.04
CA PHE A 197 12.65 -4.97 22.35
C PHE A 197 13.84 -4.26 23.00
N ILE A 198 13.70 -2.97 23.32
CA ILE A 198 14.76 -2.17 23.96
C ILE A 198 15.14 -2.77 25.31
N GLU A 199 14.17 -3.16 26.12
CA GLU A 199 14.41 -3.83 27.40
C GLU A 199 15.09 -5.19 27.23
N ASN A 200 14.61 -6.02 26.29
CA ASN A 200 15.22 -7.31 25.99
C ASN A 200 16.68 -7.17 25.51
N CYS A 201 17.00 -6.09 24.79
CA CYS A 201 18.37 -5.75 24.41
C CYS A 201 19.23 -5.41 25.63
N LYS A 202 18.72 -4.58 26.56
CA LYS A 202 19.41 -4.24 27.82
C LYS A 202 19.66 -5.49 28.68
N LEU A 203 18.69 -6.39 28.74
CA LEU A 203 18.77 -7.65 29.47
C LEU A 203 19.53 -8.76 28.73
N LYS A 204 20.04 -8.49 27.51
CA LYS A 204 20.73 -9.47 26.64
C LYS A 204 19.94 -10.75 26.36
N ILE A 205 18.61 -10.68 26.41
CA ILE A 205 17.69 -11.80 26.11
C ILE A 205 17.68 -12.10 24.61
N VAL A 206 17.82 -11.07 23.78
CA VAL A 206 17.81 -11.19 22.32
C VAL A 206 19.21 -11.07 21.73
N ASN A 207 19.45 -11.79 20.62
CA ASN A 207 20.66 -11.61 19.85
C ASN A 207 20.58 -10.30 19.03
N TYR A 208 21.12 -9.22 19.59
CA TYR A 208 21.08 -7.89 19.00
C TYR A 208 21.64 -7.84 17.57
N LYS A 209 22.61 -8.70 17.21
CA LYS A 209 23.16 -8.76 15.85
C LYS A 209 22.11 -9.16 14.82
N TYR A 210 21.28 -10.17 15.13
CA TYR A 210 20.21 -10.59 14.23
C TYR A 210 19.17 -9.50 14.03
N TRP A 211 18.84 -8.77 15.10
CA TRP A 211 17.94 -7.63 15.02
C TRP A 211 18.53 -6.47 14.23
N MET A 212 19.82 -6.16 14.37
CA MET A 212 20.47 -5.14 13.56
C MET A 212 20.43 -5.47 12.06
N PHE A 213 20.59 -6.74 11.69
CA PHE A 213 20.48 -7.18 10.29
C PHE A 213 19.08 -6.98 9.70
N ILE A 214 18.05 -6.89 10.54
CA ILE A 214 16.67 -6.60 10.12
C ILE A 214 16.40 -5.09 10.15
N LEU A 215 16.71 -4.44 11.28
CA LEU A 215 16.35 -3.06 11.53
C LEU A 215 17.13 -2.08 10.66
N ILE A 216 18.41 -2.32 10.36
CA ILE A 216 19.21 -1.38 9.55
C ILE A 216 18.69 -1.31 8.11
N PRO A 217 18.47 -2.42 7.38
CA PRO A 217 17.87 -2.35 6.04
C PRO A 217 16.49 -1.72 6.01
N ILE A 218 15.65 -2.03 7.00
CA ILE A 218 14.31 -1.43 7.12
C ILE A 218 14.42 0.07 7.36
N PHE A 219 15.33 0.50 8.24
CA PHE A 219 15.53 1.91 8.56
C PHE A 219 16.00 2.68 7.31
N ILE A 220 16.99 2.17 6.59
CA ILE A 220 17.47 2.82 5.35
C ILE A 220 16.36 2.89 4.30
N TYR A 221 15.59 1.81 4.12
CA TYR A 221 14.43 1.79 3.23
C TYR A 221 13.38 2.85 3.65
N PHE A 222 13.02 2.88 4.94
CA PHE A 222 12.02 3.81 5.47
C PHE A 222 12.48 5.26 5.41
N VAL A 223 13.75 5.56 5.68
CA VAL A 223 14.28 6.93 5.56
C VAL A 223 14.14 7.43 4.12
N TYR A 224 14.51 6.59 3.13
CA TYR A 224 14.36 6.98 1.73
C TYR A 224 12.89 7.14 1.32
N PHE A 225 12.08 6.08 1.40
CA PHE A 225 10.69 6.12 0.93
C PHE A 225 9.76 6.96 1.82
N GLY A 226 10.12 7.16 3.08
CA GLY A 226 9.41 8.03 4.02
C GLY A 226 9.57 9.51 3.69
N SER A 227 10.71 9.88 3.09
CA SER A 227 11.06 11.25 2.69
C SER A 227 10.41 11.73 1.40
N LEU A 228 9.95 10.80 0.55
CA LEU A 228 9.43 11.13 -0.77
C LEU A 228 8.18 12.02 -0.72
N PHE A 229 8.00 12.79 -1.79
CA PHE A 229 6.79 13.58 -1.99
C PHE A 229 5.58 12.66 -2.07
N VAL A 230 5.61 11.64 -2.94
CA VAL A 230 4.54 10.63 -2.99
C VAL A 230 4.67 9.64 -1.85
N LYS A 231 3.54 9.29 -1.25
CA LYS A 231 3.49 8.46 -0.04
C LYS A 231 2.50 7.32 -0.21
N TRP A 232 2.50 6.68 -1.38
CA TRP A 232 1.57 5.58 -1.66
C TRP A 232 1.75 4.43 -0.67
N THR A 233 0.64 3.86 -0.22
CA THR A 233 0.61 2.71 0.70
C THR A 233 1.54 1.58 0.26
N ARG A 234 1.55 1.30 -1.05
CA ARG A 234 2.35 0.25 -1.68
C ARG A 234 3.87 0.41 -1.49
N PHE A 235 4.37 1.64 -1.32
CA PHE A 235 5.80 1.89 -1.06
C PHE A 235 6.23 1.41 0.34
N MET A 236 5.30 1.31 1.29
CA MET A 236 5.58 0.83 2.64
C MET A 236 5.35 -0.69 2.78
N SER A 237 4.78 -1.35 1.77
CA SER A 237 4.43 -2.78 1.84
C SER A 237 5.60 -3.72 2.18
N PRO A 238 6.87 -3.48 1.73
CA PRO A 238 7.97 -4.38 2.08
C PRO A 238 8.30 -4.36 3.57
N ILE A 239 7.91 -3.31 4.30
CA ILE A 239 8.21 -3.17 5.74
C ILE A 239 7.00 -3.42 6.63
N PHE A 240 5.82 -3.78 6.09
CA PHE A 240 4.63 -4.05 6.92
C PHE A 240 4.89 -5.10 8.00
N PHE A 241 5.74 -6.10 7.71
CA PHE A 241 6.02 -7.20 8.63
C PHE A 241 6.71 -6.78 9.93
N ILE A 242 7.36 -5.61 9.99
CA ILE A 242 8.08 -5.20 11.21
C ILE A 242 7.12 -4.93 12.38
N PHE A 243 5.92 -4.45 12.10
CA PHE A 243 4.95 -4.12 13.13
C PHE A 243 4.34 -5.38 13.78
N PRO A 244 3.89 -6.40 13.03
CA PRO A 244 3.56 -7.72 13.58
C PRO A 244 4.73 -8.36 14.36
N LEU A 245 5.98 -8.16 13.93
CA LEU A 245 7.15 -8.67 14.64
C LEU A 245 7.29 -8.05 16.04
N PHE A 246 7.16 -6.73 16.15
CA PHE A 246 7.16 -6.06 17.45
C PHE A 246 5.90 -6.36 18.27
N ALA A 247 4.72 -6.45 17.65
CA ALA A 247 3.49 -6.83 18.36
C ALA A 247 3.61 -8.25 18.96
N THR A 248 4.23 -9.19 18.25
CA THR A 248 4.54 -10.55 18.76
C THR A 248 5.40 -10.50 20.02
N LEU A 249 6.42 -9.63 20.03
CA LEU A 249 7.26 -9.40 21.20
C LEU A 249 6.46 -8.91 22.41
N PHE A 250 5.61 -7.91 22.24
CA PHE A 250 4.76 -7.40 23.32
C PHE A 250 3.81 -8.50 23.84
N ILE A 251 3.09 -9.17 22.93
CA ILE A 251 2.13 -10.22 23.29
C ILE A 251 2.82 -11.33 24.08
N SER A 252 4.05 -11.72 23.71
CA SER A 252 4.81 -12.78 24.39
C SER A 252 5.06 -12.52 25.88
N ARG A 253 5.02 -11.26 26.32
CA ARG A 253 5.21 -10.88 27.73
C ARG A 253 3.93 -10.91 28.56
N LEU A 254 2.77 -10.95 27.91
CA LEU A 254 1.50 -10.98 28.60
C LEU A 254 1.25 -12.35 29.22
N LYS A 255 0.47 -12.42 30.30
CA LYS A 255 -0.02 -13.70 30.83
C LYS A 255 -0.91 -14.38 29.79
N SER A 256 -0.92 -15.71 29.74
CA SER A 256 -1.63 -16.52 28.71
C SER A 256 -3.07 -16.06 28.44
N ARG A 257 -3.87 -15.77 29.47
CA ARG A 257 -5.25 -15.27 29.31
C ARG A 257 -5.36 -13.96 28.50
N TYR A 258 -4.38 -13.07 28.65
CA TYR A 258 -4.34 -11.79 27.94
C TYR A 258 -3.71 -11.93 26.55
N GLN A 259 -2.83 -12.92 26.35
CA GLN A 259 -2.27 -13.20 25.01
C GLN A 259 -3.38 -13.55 24.02
N LEU A 260 -4.31 -14.42 24.42
CA LEU A 260 -5.45 -14.80 23.59
C LEU A 260 -6.32 -13.59 23.26
N LEU A 261 -6.71 -12.81 24.28
CA LEU A 261 -7.53 -11.60 24.11
C LEU A 261 -6.88 -10.60 23.15
N VAL A 262 -5.62 -10.25 23.39
CA VAL A 262 -4.88 -9.27 22.58
C VAL A 262 -4.68 -9.77 21.15
N THR A 263 -4.39 -11.06 20.98
CA THR A 263 -4.27 -11.69 19.64
C THR A 263 -5.59 -11.63 18.89
N SER A 264 -6.72 -11.95 19.54
CA SER A 264 -8.05 -11.85 18.93
C SER A 264 -8.38 -10.41 18.49
N ILE A 265 -8.04 -9.41 19.31
CA ILE A 265 -8.23 -7.99 18.95
C ILE A 265 -7.34 -7.61 17.76
N CYS A 266 -6.10 -8.12 17.68
CA CYS A 266 -5.21 -7.87 16.54
C CYS A 266 -5.71 -8.46 15.23
N ILE A 267 -6.39 -9.61 15.28
CA ILE A 267 -6.88 -10.34 14.12
C ILE A 267 -8.16 -9.71 13.56
N LEU A 268 -8.98 -9.09 14.41
CA LEU A 268 -10.31 -8.58 14.05
C LEU A 268 -10.30 -7.61 12.85
N PRO A 269 -9.41 -6.61 12.73
CA PRO A 269 -9.39 -5.73 11.56
C PRO A 269 -9.14 -6.47 10.25
N GLY A 270 -8.21 -7.44 10.25
CA GLY A 270 -7.93 -8.26 9.08
C GLY A 270 -9.11 -9.15 8.69
N LEU A 271 -9.77 -9.76 9.67
CA LEU A 271 -11.01 -10.52 9.45
C LEU A 271 -12.10 -9.66 8.83
N LEU A 272 -12.36 -8.47 9.41
CA LEU A 272 -13.38 -7.56 8.90
C LEU A 272 -13.06 -7.08 7.48
N PHE A 273 -11.79 -6.78 7.20
CA PHE A 273 -11.33 -6.42 5.86
C PHE A 273 -11.54 -7.59 4.88
N PHE A 274 -11.15 -8.81 5.25
CA PHE A 274 -11.33 -9.99 4.43
C PHE A 274 -12.81 -10.28 4.13
N CYS A 275 -13.70 -10.10 5.11
CA CYS A 275 -15.14 -10.28 4.95
C CYS A 275 -15.75 -9.38 3.84
N GLN A 276 -15.13 -8.24 3.54
CA GLN A 276 -15.60 -7.36 2.47
C GLN A 276 -15.52 -8.01 1.09
N TYR A 277 -14.58 -8.94 0.87
CA TYR A 277 -14.45 -9.66 -0.41
C TYR A 277 -15.59 -10.65 -0.69
N PHE A 278 -16.39 -11.01 0.32
CA PHE A 278 -17.62 -11.79 0.12
C PHE A 278 -18.84 -10.92 -0.21
N SER A 279 -18.73 -9.60 -0.08
CA SER A 279 -19.78 -8.67 -0.47
C SER A 279 -19.63 -8.24 -1.93
N PRO A 280 -20.72 -7.93 -2.65
CA PRO A 280 -20.63 -7.37 -4.00
C PRO A 280 -19.82 -6.08 -4.03
N ASN A 281 -19.08 -5.84 -5.11
CA ASN A 281 -18.27 -4.63 -5.25
C ASN A 281 -19.14 -3.36 -5.06
N PRO A 282 -18.67 -2.32 -4.34
CA PRO A 282 -19.44 -1.09 -4.13
C PRO A 282 -19.96 -0.45 -5.42
N ARG A 283 -19.22 -0.56 -6.53
CA ARG A 283 -19.65 -0.07 -7.85
C ARG A 283 -20.86 -0.81 -8.39
N ILE A 284 -20.96 -2.12 -8.15
CA ILE A 284 -22.11 -2.94 -8.54
C ILE A 284 -23.31 -2.60 -7.65
N LEU A 285 -23.09 -2.44 -6.34
CA LEU A 285 -24.14 -2.02 -5.42
C LEU A 285 -24.71 -0.65 -5.80
N ALA A 286 -23.84 0.31 -6.10
CA ALA A 286 -24.23 1.63 -6.58
C ALA A 286 -25.00 1.54 -7.91
N THR A 287 -24.46 0.79 -8.88
CA THR A 287 -25.12 0.58 -10.18
C THR A 287 -26.54 0.02 -10.03
N ASN A 288 -26.70 -1.06 -9.25
CA ASN A 288 -27.99 -1.70 -9.04
C ASN A 288 -28.97 -0.78 -8.30
N TRP A 289 -28.49 -0.06 -7.29
CA TRP A 289 -29.30 0.89 -6.55
C TRP A 289 -29.74 2.05 -7.45
N THR A 290 -28.82 2.66 -8.19
CA THR A 290 -29.10 3.77 -9.10
C THR A 290 -30.11 3.36 -10.17
N ASN A 291 -29.92 2.20 -10.79
CA ASN A 291 -30.91 1.66 -11.73
C ASN A 291 -32.27 1.49 -11.03
N ASN A 292 -32.35 0.79 -9.91
CA ASN A 292 -33.65 0.48 -9.31
C ASN A 292 -34.41 1.68 -8.72
N ASN A 293 -33.74 2.80 -8.43
CA ASN A 293 -34.35 3.91 -7.68
C ASN A 293 -34.46 5.21 -8.48
N LEU A 294 -33.69 5.39 -9.57
CA LEU A 294 -33.79 6.62 -10.36
C LEU A 294 -34.91 6.54 -11.42
N PRO A 295 -35.67 7.63 -11.62
CA PRO A 295 -36.65 7.75 -12.69
C PRO A 295 -36.04 7.53 -14.08
N GLU A 296 -36.88 7.13 -15.03
CA GLU A 296 -36.49 7.09 -16.44
C GLU A 296 -36.06 8.47 -16.94
N ASN A 297 -35.08 8.50 -17.85
CA ASN A 297 -34.54 9.74 -18.44
C ASN A 297 -33.85 10.69 -17.45
N SER A 298 -33.48 10.20 -16.25
CA SER A 298 -32.70 10.97 -15.28
C SER A 298 -31.35 11.40 -15.85
N ALA A 299 -30.96 12.66 -15.62
CA ALA A 299 -29.64 13.16 -15.99
C ALA A 299 -28.70 13.19 -14.77
N ILE A 300 -27.52 12.56 -14.88
CA ILE A 300 -26.51 12.47 -13.82
C ILE A 300 -25.21 13.13 -14.29
N LEU A 301 -24.71 14.10 -13.52
CA LEU A 301 -23.33 14.56 -13.65
C LEU A 301 -22.41 13.64 -12.84
N SER A 302 -21.44 12.99 -13.47
CA SER A 302 -20.45 12.15 -12.79
C SER A 302 -19.06 12.76 -12.87
N GLU A 303 -18.30 12.67 -11.77
CA GLU A 303 -16.86 12.92 -11.84
C GLU A 303 -16.20 11.89 -12.76
N SER A 304 -15.32 12.35 -13.65
CA SER A 304 -14.62 11.51 -14.62
C SER A 304 -13.09 11.65 -14.52
N GLY A 305 -12.35 11.10 -15.48
CA GLY A 305 -10.89 11.05 -15.49
C GLY A 305 -10.37 9.72 -14.96
N ASN A 306 -9.93 9.66 -13.70
CA ASN A 306 -9.27 8.47 -13.13
C ASN A 306 -10.21 7.67 -12.20
N VAL A 307 -11.46 7.50 -12.62
CA VAL A 307 -12.45 6.66 -11.93
C VAL A 307 -13.24 5.85 -12.96
N ALA A 308 -13.62 4.63 -12.61
CA ALA A 308 -14.39 3.77 -13.51
C ALA A 308 -15.86 4.18 -13.52
N ASP A 309 -16.43 4.32 -14.72
CA ASP A 309 -17.84 4.63 -14.90
C ASP A 309 -18.76 3.52 -14.38
N LEU A 310 -19.92 3.93 -13.86
CA LEU A 310 -20.98 3.00 -13.50
C LEU A 310 -21.75 2.57 -14.75
N LYS A 311 -22.09 1.28 -14.83
CA LYS A 311 -22.84 0.71 -15.97
C LYS A 311 -24.35 0.83 -15.73
N LEU A 312 -24.91 2.02 -15.95
CA LEU A 312 -26.33 2.29 -15.72
C LEU A 312 -27.22 1.83 -16.89
N ARG A 313 -28.54 1.89 -16.71
CA ARG A 313 -29.49 1.60 -17.80
C ARG A 313 -29.37 2.63 -18.95
N PRO A 314 -29.73 2.27 -20.19
CA PRO A 314 -29.62 3.15 -21.35
C PRO A 314 -30.47 4.43 -21.28
N ASP A 315 -31.56 4.42 -20.51
CA ASP A 315 -32.42 5.60 -20.29
C ASP A 315 -31.80 6.64 -19.35
N ILE A 316 -30.79 6.27 -18.55
CA ILE A 316 -30.14 7.22 -17.65
C ILE A 316 -29.00 7.90 -18.40
N ASN A 317 -29.09 9.22 -18.56
CA ASN A 317 -28.06 10.00 -19.23
C ASN A 317 -26.94 10.36 -18.23
N ILE A 318 -25.74 9.79 -18.43
CA ILE A 318 -24.56 10.11 -17.63
C ILE A 318 -23.70 11.12 -18.39
N ILE A 319 -23.49 12.28 -17.77
CA ILE A 319 -22.59 13.32 -18.27
C ILE A 319 -21.32 13.29 -17.43
N ASN A 320 -20.23 12.89 -18.05
CA ASN A 320 -18.91 12.82 -17.42
C ASN A 320 -18.20 14.17 -17.51
N PHE A 321 -17.77 14.70 -16.36
CA PHE A 321 -17.02 15.96 -16.28
C PHE A 321 -15.65 15.74 -15.63
N ASP A 322 -14.58 16.24 -16.25
CA ASP A 322 -13.23 16.11 -15.72
C ASP A 322 -12.93 17.25 -14.73
N PHE A 323 -13.09 16.96 -13.44
CA PHE A 323 -12.83 17.93 -12.39
C PHE A 323 -11.34 18.26 -12.24
N TYR A 324 -10.41 17.50 -12.83
CA TYR A 324 -8.99 17.86 -12.78
C TYR A 324 -8.66 19.13 -13.55
N THR A 325 -9.49 19.49 -14.53
CA THR A 325 -9.33 20.68 -15.36
C THR A 325 -10.19 21.86 -14.89
N LEU A 326 -11.07 21.68 -13.90
CA LEU A 326 -12.03 22.71 -13.48
C LEU A 326 -11.35 24.02 -13.12
N ASP A 327 -10.25 23.98 -12.37
CA ASP A 327 -9.50 25.16 -11.94
C ASP A 327 -8.48 25.67 -12.98
N ASN A 328 -8.37 25.05 -14.16
CA ASN A 328 -7.39 25.46 -15.18
C ASN A 328 -7.81 26.75 -15.90
N ASN A 329 -9.10 26.98 -16.11
CA ASN A 329 -9.62 28.20 -16.74
C ASN A 329 -11.08 28.49 -16.32
N TYR A 330 -11.53 29.71 -16.61
CA TYR A 330 -12.89 30.15 -16.27
C TYR A 330 -13.99 29.50 -17.13
N GLU A 331 -13.66 29.09 -18.36
CA GLU A 331 -14.61 28.45 -19.28
C GLU A 331 -15.13 27.11 -18.73
N ASN A 332 -14.26 26.31 -18.11
CA ASN A 332 -14.64 25.03 -17.50
C ASN A 332 -15.64 25.23 -16.34
N LYS A 333 -15.53 26.35 -15.62
CA LYS A 333 -16.50 26.73 -14.60
C LYS A 333 -17.86 27.04 -15.23
N ILE A 334 -17.91 27.85 -16.29
CA ILE A 334 -19.15 28.15 -17.02
C ILE A 334 -19.79 26.86 -17.55
N GLN A 335 -18.99 25.97 -18.11
CA GLN A 335 -19.45 24.67 -18.59
C GLN A 335 -20.06 23.85 -17.46
N LEU A 336 -19.39 23.75 -16.31
CA LEU A 336 -19.90 23.04 -15.13
C LEU A 336 -21.23 23.66 -14.64
N ASP A 337 -21.32 24.99 -14.54
CA ASP A 337 -22.53 25.69 -14.11
C ASP A 337 -23.71 25.39 -15.07
N ASN A 338 -23.46 25.40 -16.38
CA ASN A 338 -24.45 25.01 -17.39
C ASN A 338 -24.88 23.54 -17.23
N LEU A 339 -23.94 22.62 -17.04
CA LEU A 339 -24.26 21.21 -16.83
C LEU A 339 -25.08 21.01 -15.54
N LEU A 340 -24.68 21.65 -14.45
CA LEU A 340 -25.39 21.61 -13.17
C LEU A 340 -26.83 22.14 -13.28
N SER A 341 -27.11 23.05 -14.21
CA SER A 341 -28.48 23.52 -14.47
C SER A 341 -29.36 22.42 -15.08
N THR A 342 -28.77 21.53 -15.88
CA THR A 342 -29.48 20.50 -16.68
C THR A 342 -29.62 19.13 -16.00
N VAL A 343 -28.81 18.83 -15.00
CA VAL A 343 -28.81 17.50 -14.35
C VAL A 343 -29.73 17.45 -13.13
N ASP A 344 -30.27 16.27 -12.87
CA ASP A 344 -31.07 15.95 -11.70
C ASP A 344 -30.20 15.42 -10.54
N TYR A 345 -29.10 14.72 -10.85
CA TYR A 345 -28.25 14.06 -9.88
C TYR A 345 -26.75 14.34 -10.09
N VAL A 346 -25.99 14.21 -9.01
CA VAL A 346 -24.52 14.27 -9.02
C VAL A 346 -23.94 12.99 -8.42
N LEU A 347 -23.06 12.32 -9.15
CA LEU A 347 -22.37 11.11 -8.75
C LEU A 347 -20.91 11.40 -8.41
N ILE A 348 -20.54 11.16 -7.16
CA ILE A 348 -19.14 11.12 -6.71
C ILE A 348 -18.72 9.66 -6.60
N PRO A 349 -17.91 9.14 -7.53
CA PRO A 349 -17.55 7.73 -7.57
C PRO A 349 -16.44 7.36 -6.58
N SER A 350 -15.69 8.34 -6.03
CA SER A 350 -14.71 8.11 -4.96
C SER A 350 -14.25 9.40 -4.27
N ARG A 351 -13.43 9.29 -3.22
CA ARG A 351 -12.77 10.44 -2.57
C ARG A 351 -11.67 11.14 -3.36
N ARG A 352 -11.28 10.59 -4.51
CA ARG A 352 -10.06 10.97 -5.23
C ARG A 352 -10.05 12.43 -5.70
N VAL A 353 -11.19 12.99 -6.06
CA VAL A 353 -11.26 14.37 -6.53
C VAL A 353 -11.58 15.30 -5.36
N PHE A 354 -12.75 15.15 -4.75
CA PHE A 354 -13.22 16.08 -3.73
C PHE A 354 -12.27 16.23 -2.55
N LYS A 355 -11.62 15.17 -2.08
CA LYS A 355 -10.69 15.27 -0.93
C LYS A 355 -9.36 15.94 -1.30
N ASN A 356 -8.98 15.90 -2.57
CA ASN A 356 -7.71 16.42 -3.06
C ASN A 356 -7.83 17.85 -3.61
N GLN A 357 -9.04 18.28 -3.99
CA GLN A 357 -9.31 19.61 -4.56
C GLN A 357 -10.22 20.51 -3.71
N ASN A 358 -10.78 20.03 -2.59
CA ASN A 358 -11.53 20.89 -1.67
C ASN A 358 -10.59 21.68 -0.75
N ASN A 359 -9.78 22.57 -1.33
CA ASN A 359 -8.83 23.42 -0.61
C ASN A 359 -8.52 24.70 -1.41
N PRO A 360 -7.90 25.73 -0.79
CA PRO A 360 -7.69 27.04 -1.42
C PRO A 360 -6.83 27.06 -2.68
N LEU A 361 -6.08 26.00 -3.00
CA LEU A 361 -5.33 25.89 -4.25
C LEU A 361 -6.25 25.67 -5.46
N PHE A 362 -7.49 25.26 -5.23
CA PHE A 362 -8.49 24.92 -6.24
C PHE A 362 -9.81 25.63 -5.91
N PRO A 363 -9.87 26.96 -6.09
CA PRO A 363 -11.00 27.77 -5.61
C PRO A 363 -12.34 27.42 -6.27
N TYR A 364 -12.35 27.03 -7.56
CA TYR A 364 -13.58 26.65 -8.24
C TYR A 364 -14.06 25.28 -7.77
N SER A 365 -13.15 24.32 -7.64
CA SER A 365 -13.48 23.00 -7.06
C SER A 365 -13.93 23.11 -5.61
N GLN A 366 -13.23 23.91 -4.79
CA GLN A 366 -13.57 24.13 -3.39
C GLN A 366 -14.99 24.70 -3.26
N ASN A 367 -15.33 25.74 -4.02
CA ASN A 367 -16.66 26.34 -4.01
C ASN A 367 -17.73 25.33 -4.46
N TYR A 368 -17.46 24.56 -5.51
CA TYR A 368 -18.35 23.50 -5.97
C TYR A 368 -18.64 22.46 -4.86
N TYR A 369 -17.62 21.90 -4.24
CA TYR A 369 -17.81 20.86 -3.21
C TYR A 369 -18.44 21.40 -1.92
N GLN A 370 -18.13 22.63 -1.52
CA GLN A 370 -18.81 23.28 -0.39
C GLN A 370 -20.30 23.46 -0.68
N THR A 371 -20.67 23.81 -1.92
CA THR A 371 -22.07 23.95 -2.33
C THR A 371 -22.78 22.60 -2.39
N LEU A 372 -22.11 21.57 -2.93
CA LEU A 372 -22.63 20.21 -3.03
C LEU A 372 -22.93 19.60 -1.65
N PHE A 373 -22.10 19.86 -0.64
CA PHE A 373 -22.25 19.28 0.70
C PHE A 373 -23.09 20.12 1.68
N SER A 374 -23.45 21.35 1.35
CA SER A 374 -24.13 22.27 2.29
C SER A 374 -25.66 22.27 2.18
N SER A 375 -26.25 22.47 1.00
CA SER A 375 -27.72 22.58 0.93
C SER A 375 -28.40 22.40 -0.43
N ASN A 376 -27.73 22.60 -1.56
CA ASN A 376 -28.41 22.52 -2.87
C ASN A 376 -28.66 21.08 -3.35
N PHE A 377 -28.05 20.11 -2.66
CA PHE A 377 -28.11 18.71 -3.00
C PHE A 377 -28.33 17.86 -1.75
N LYS A 378 -29.17 16.84 -1.89
CA LYS A 378 -29.45 15.87 -0.84
C LYS A 378 -28.71 14.56 -1.14
N LEU A 379 -27.91 14.08 -0.20
CA LEU A 379 -27.31 12.75 -0.31
C LEU A 379 -28.40 11.68 -0.21
N ILE A 380 -28.61 10.92 -1.29
CA ILE A 380 -29.65 9.87 -1.37
C ILE A 380 -29.08 8.46 -1.31
N TYR A 381 -27.78 8.30 -1.62
CA TYR A 381 -27.10 7.00 -1.54
C TYR A 381 -25.63 7.16 -1.18
N GLN A 382 -25.14 6.28 -0.32
CA GLN A 382 -23.71 6.17 0.01
C GLN A 382 -23.33 4.72 0.32
N THR A 383 -22.22 4.24 -0.25
CA THR A 383 -21.65 2.95 0.13
C THR A 383 -20.91 3.05 1.48
N LYS A 384 -21.02 2.02 2.31
CA LYS A 384 -20.35 2.00 3.63
C LYS A 384 -18.85 1.72 3.46
N ASN A 385 -18.00 2.64 3.94
CA ASN A 385 -16.56 2.41 4.11
C ASN A 385 -16.04 3.24 5.29
N SER A 386 -15.48 2.58 6.31
CA SER A 386 -14.92 3.22 7.50
C SER A 386 -13.47 3.70 7.35
N SER A 387 -12.80 3.34 6.26
CA SER A 387 -11.36 3.60 6.04
C SER A 387 -11.11 4.74 5.06
N GLU A 388 -12.11 5.56 4.73
CA GLU A 388 -11.97 6.65 3.77
C GLU A 388 -10.96 7.73 4.21
N SER A 389 -10.54 7.75 5.47
CA SER A 389 -9.45 8.60 5.97
C SER A 389 -8.04 8.08 5.63
N ALA A 390 -7.88 6.81 5.25
CA ALA A 390 -6.59 6.23 4.86
C ALA A 390 -5.97 6.92 3.64
N GLU A 391 -4.71 6.61 3.33
CA GLU A 391 -4.12 6.96 2.04
C GLU A 391 -4.98 6.41 0.89
N GLU A 392 -5.11 7.19 -0.19
CA GLU A 392 -6.12 6.98 -1.22
C GLU A 392 -6.11 5.57 -1.83
N THR A 393 -4.91 5.03 -2.12
CA THR A 393 -4.79 3.72 -2.80
C THR A 393 -5.28 2.55 -1.95
N PHE A 394 -5.39 2.72 -0.63
CA PHE A 394 -5.93 1.70 0.26
C PHE A 394 -7.43 1.47 0.07
N THR A 395 -8.19 2.51 -0.34
CA THR A 395 -9.66 2.43 -0.42
C THR A 395 -10.22 2.56 -1.84
N VAL A 396 -9.68 3.46 -2.66
CA VAL A 396 -10.32 3.87 -3.92
C VAL A 396 -10.38 2.75 -4.97
N PHE A 397 -9.42 1.82 -4.96
CA PHE A 397 -9.39 0.75 -5.95
C PHE A 397 -10.33 -0.41 -5.63
N ASP A 398 -10.26 -0.95 -4.41
CA ASP A 398 -11.08 -2.10 -4.02
C ASP A 398 -12.49 -1.69 -3.59
N PHE A 399 -12.58 -0.81 -2.58
CA PHE A 399 -13.81 -0.49 -1.88
C PHE A 399 -14.08 1.04 -1.83
N PRO A 400 -14.27 1.72 -2.98
CA PRO A 400 -14.52 3.15 -2.97
C PRO A 400 -15.84 3.50 -2.27
N THR A 401 -15.85 4.66 -1.61
CA THR A 401 -17.08 5.30 -1.14
C THR A 401 -17.73 6.04 -2.30
N ILE A 402 -18.83 5.49 -2.82
CA ILE A 402 -19.63 6.09 -3.89
C ILE A 402 -20.77 6.86 -3.25
N ARG A 403 -21.01 8.08 -3.71
CA ARG A 403 -22.09 8.94 -3.24
C ARG A 403 -22.93 9.42 -4.41
N LEU A 404 -24.24 9.36 -4.25
CA LEU A 404 -25.18 9.95 -5.18
C LEU A 404 -25.99 11.02 -4.48
N PHE A 405 -26.03 12.19 -5.10
CA PHE A 405 -26.71 13.38 -4.63
C PHE A 405 -27.87 13.70 -5.58
N GLU A 406 -29.00 14.07 -5.02
CA GLU A 406 -30.18 14.58 -5.74
C GLU A 406 -30.24 16.10 -5.62
N LYS A 407 -30.45 16.79 -6.74
CA LYS A 407 -30.63 18.24 -6.76
C LYS A 407 -31.96 18.60 -6.11
N ILE A 408 -31.94 19.50 -5.13
CA ILE A 408 -33.16 20.00 -4.51
C ILE A 408 -33.80 21.01 -5.47
N LYS A 409 -34.98 20.68 -5.99
CA LYS A 409 -35.79 21.60 -6.79
C LYS A 409 -36.43 22.59 -5.81
N ASN A 410 -35.98 23.85 -5.84
CA ASN A 410 -36.67 24.96 -5.21
C ASN A 410 -37.91 25.34 -6.00
#